data_AF-A0A849DHM4-F1
#
_entry.id   AF-A0A849DHM4-F1
#
_cell.length_a   1.000
_cell.length_b   1.000
_cell.length_c   1.000
_cell.angle_alpha   90.00
_cell.angle_beta   90.00
_cell.angle_gamma   90.00
#
_symmetry.space_group_name_H-M   'P 1'
#
loop_
_entity.id
_entity.type
_entity.pdbx_description
1 polymer ?
#
loop_
_entity_poly.entity_id
_entity_poly.type
_entity_poly.pdbx_seq_one_letter_code
_entity_poly.pdbx_strand_id
1 'polypeptide(L)'
;MTPADVTRLLDLIAAPLALEILDALGHDRTVDAAIPEGTAPAFVTEAIGRLDGIGALAELDPEQRLYELTPRGRRLLAALEQVSAAIEAEEGVDNGAQ
;
A
#
# COMPACT_ATOMS: atom_id res chain seq x y z
N MET A 1 7.21 1.27 -16.40
CA MET A 1 6.97 2.15 -15.22
C MET A 1 8.33 2.58 -14.76
N THR A 2 8.61 3.87 -14.77
CA THR A 2 9.91 4.44 -14.38
C THR A 2 9.97 4.62 -12.86
N PRO A 3 11.15 4.76 -12.24
CA PRO A 3 11.27 5.13 -10.83
C PRO A 3 10.49 6.40 -10.49
N ALA A 4 10.45 7.39 -11.38
CA ALA A 4 9.67 8.61 -11.22
C ALA A 4 8.15 8.36 -11.23
N ASP A 5 7.67 7.38 -11.99
CA ASP A 5 6.26 6.97 -11.95
C ASP A 5 5.93 6.31 -10.61
N VAL A 6 6.86 5.53 -10.05
CA VAL A 6 6.69 4.90 -8.73
C VAL A 6 6.74 5.94 -7.62
N THR A 7 7.67 6.89 -7.62
CA THR A 7 7.70 7.99 -6.64
C THR A 7 6.43 8.82 -6.68
N ARG A 8 5.94 9.15 -7.88
CA ARG A 8 4.70 9.90 -8.04
C ARG A 8 3.47 9.10 -7.59
N LEU A 9 3.50 7.77 -7.79
CA LEU A 9 2.46 6.86 -7.33
C LEU A 9 2.53 6.68 -5.80
N LEU A 10 3.73 6.60 -5.23
CA LEU A 10 4.00 6.67 -3.80
C LEU A 10 3.40 7.97 -3.25
N ASP A 11 3.70 9.14 -3.81
CA ASP A 11 3.10 10.43 -3.38
C ASP A 11 1.56 10.46 -3.47
N LEU A 12 0.99 9.79 -4.49
CA LEU A 12 -0.46 9.66 -4.67
C LEU A 12 -1.10 8.73 -3.62
N ILE A 13 -0.40 7.66 -3.24
CA ILE A 13 -0.81 6.66 -2.24
C ILE A 13 -0.34 7.04 -0.82
N ALA A 14 0.57 8.02 -0.66
CA ALA A 14 1.42 8.31 0.52
C ALA A 14 0.72 8.74 1.83
N ALA A 15 -0.53 8.36 2.07
CA ALA A 15 -0.93 8.13 3.44
C ALA A 15 -0.29 6.80 3.89
N PRO A 16 0.54 6.76 4.95
CA PRO A 16 1.07 5.50 5.50
C PRO A 16 -0.01 4.43 5.66
N LEU A 17 -1.23 4.83 6.04
CA LEU A 17 -2.39 3.97 6.16
C LEU A 17 -2.79 3.25 4.85
N ALA A 18 -2.67 3.88 3.69
CA ALA A 18 -3.02 3.22 2.43
C ALA A 18 -2.01 2.12 2.06
N LEU A 19 -0.74 2.30 2.43
CA LEU A 19 0.27 1.26 2.26
C LEU A 19 0.04 0.09 3.22
N GLU A 20 -0.26 0.37 4.49
CA GLU A 20 -0.64 -0.67 5.47
C GLU A 20 -1.86 -1.47 5.00
N ILE A 21 -2.90 -0.79 4.50
CA ILE A 21 -4.10 -1.46 3.95
C ILE A 21 -3.73 -2.35 2.76
N LEU A 22 -2.94 -1.83 1.82
CA LEU A 22 -2.51 -2.59 0.64
C LEU A 22 -1.69 -3.82 1.04
N ASP A 23 -0.76 -3.67 1.97
CA ASP A 23 0.08 -4.75 2.50
C ASP A 23 -0.74 -5.81 3.24
N ALA A 24 -1.66 -5.39 4.11
CA ALA A 24 -2.54 -6.28 4.84
C ALA A 24 -3.35 -7.16 3.89
N LEU A 25 -4.00 -6.55 2.89
CA LEU A 25 -4.76 -7.28 1.88
C LEU A 25 -3.87 -8.19 1.02
N GLY A 26 -2.61 -7.80 0.78
CA GLY A 26 -1.62 -8.63 0.11
C GLY A 26 -1.26 -9.91 0.85
N HIS A 27 -1.39 -9.88 2.17
CA HIS A 27 -1.09 -10.99 3.08
C HIS A 27 -2.36 -11.68 3.61
N ASP A 28 -3.47 -11.60 2.86
CA ASP A 28 -4.78 -12.18 3.22
C ASP A 28 -5.32 -11.72 4.60
N ARG A 29 -4.93 -10.52 5.03
CA ARG A 29 -5.44 -9.88 6.25
C ARG A 29 -6.56 -8.90 5.90
N THR A 30 -7.44 -8.63 6.87
CA THR A 30 -8.51 -7.65 6.71
C THR A 30 -7.97 -6.22 6.74
N VAL A 31 -8.71 -5.28 6.15
CA VAL A 31 -8.42 -3.84 6.25
C VAL A 31 -8.37 -3.38 7.70
N ASP A 32 -9.28 -3.88 8.55
CA ASP A 32 -9.31 -3.55 9.98
C ASP A 32 -8.02 -3.94 10.72
N ALA A 33 -7.38 -5.03 10.30
CA ALA A 33 -6.10 -5.43 10.88
C ALA A 33 -4.93 -4.50 10.52
N ALA A 34 -5.09 -3.69 9.48
CA ALA A 34 -4.12 -2.69 9.03
C ALA A 34 -4.34 -1.31 9.64
N ILE A 35 -5.49 -1.06 10.27
CA ILE A 35 -5.85 0.25 10.82
C ILE A 35 -5.32 0.35 12.27
N PRO A 36 -4.37 1.24 12.58
CA PRO A 36 -3.94 1.46 13.96
C PRO A 36 -5.10 1.92 14.84
N GLU A 37 -5.10 1.50 16.10
CA GLU A 37 -6.09 1.94 17.08
C GLU A 37 -6.10 3.47 17.20
N GLY A 38 -7.29 4.07 17.27
CA GLY A 38 -7.46 5.51 17.35
C GLY A 38 -7.31 6.27 16.02
N THR A 39 -7.08 5.58 14.90
CA THR A 39 -7.11 6.20 13.58
C THR A 39 -8.48 6.81 13.30
N ALA A 40 -8.51 8.11 12.95
CA ALA A 40 -9.76 8.79 12.65
C ALA A 40 -10.45 8.16 11.42
N PRO A 41 -11.78 7.93 11.46
CA PRO A 41 -12.50 7.31 10.34
C PRO A 41 -12.37 8.05 9.00
N ALA A 42 -12.12 9.37 9.04
CA ALA A 42 -11.87 10.17 7.86
C ALA A 42 -10.59 9.73 7.12
N PHE A 43 -9.51 9.41 7.85
CA PHE A 43 -8.26 8.97 7.24
C PHE A 43 -8.39 7.58 6.62
N VAL A 44 -9.12 6.66 7.27
CA VAL A 44 -9.43 5.34 6.71
C VAL A 44 -10.20 5.49 5.40
N THR A 45 -11.23 6.33 5.40
CA THR A 45 -12.06 6.60 4.22
C THR A 45 -11.25 7.22 3.09
N GLU A 46 -10.35 8.16 3.40
CA GLU A 46 -9.45 8.77 2.42
C GLU A 46 -8.47 7.75 1.83
N ALA A 47 -7.84 6.91 2.67
CA ALA A 47 -6.89 5.89 2.23
C ALA A 47 -7.55 4.88 1.28
N ILE A 48 -8.73 4.38 1.65
CA ILE A 48 -9.52 3.47 0.79
C ILE A 48 -9.91 4.18 -0.51
N GLY A 49 -10.42 5.41 -0.44
CA GLY A 49 -10.82 6.18 -1.62
C GLY A 49 -9.67 6.44 -2.60
N ARG A 50 -8.45 6.63 -2.09
CA ARG A 50 -7.24 6.76 -2.94
C ARG A 50 -6.91 5.45 -3.66
N LEU A 51 -6.95 4.33 -2.96
CA LEU A 51 -6.68 3.01 -3.54
C LEU A 51 -7.76 2.60 -4.54
N ASP A 52 -9.03 2.89 -4.25
CA ASP A 52 -10.16 2.66 -5.15
C ASP A 52 -10.09 3.57 -6.38
N GLY A 53 -9.73 4.85 -6.21
CA GLY A 53 -9.56 5.80 -7.30
C GLY A 53 -8.51 5.40 -8.35
N ILE A 54 -7.54 4.55 -7.98
CA ILE A 54 -6.56 3.97 -8.91
C ILE A 54 -6.92 2.54 -9.35
N GLY A 55 -8.05 2.00 -8.89
CA GLY A 55 -8.55 0.66 -9.18
C GLY A 55 -7.72 -0.46 -8.52
N ALA A 56 -7.08 -0.17 -7.38
CA ALA A 56 -6.29 -1.16 -6.65
C ALA A 56 -7.17 -2.12 -5.82
N LEU A 57 -8.37 -1.68 -5.43
CA LEU A 57 -9.29 -2.45 -4.59
C LEU A 57 -10.55 -2.85 -5.35
N ALA A 58 -11.16 -3.95 -4.90
CA ALA A 58 -12.54 -4.30 -5.21
C ALA A 58 -13.31 -4.42 -3.88
N GLU A 59 -14.47 -3.79 -3.80
CA GLU A 59 -15.36 -3.87 -2.65
C GLU A 59 -16.21 -5.15 -2.72
N LEU A 60 -16.15 -5.95 -1.67
CA LEU A 60 -16.91 -7.20 -1.53
C LEU A 60 -18.23 -6.99 -0.79
N ASP A 61 -18.21 -6.16 0.25
CA ASP A 61 -19.39 -5.77 1.03
C ASP A 61 -19.29 -4.29 1.42
N PRO A 62 -20.11 -3.40 0.83
CA PRO A 62 -20.11 -1.98 1.14
C PRO A 62 -20.59 -1.64 2.55
N GLU A 63 -21.45 -2.46 3.15
CA GLU A 63 -21.94 -2.23 4.52
C GLU A 63 -20.86 -2.52 5.55
N GLN A 64 -20.01 -3.51 5.26
CA GLN A 64 -18.91 -3.94 6.13
C GLN A 64 -17.54 -3.41 5.71
N ARG A 65 -17.44 -2.64 4.62
CA ARG A 65 -16.17 -2.12 4.07
C ARG A 65 -15.12 -3.23 3.86
N LEU A 66 -15.56 -4.37 3.35
CA LEU A 66 -14.68 -5.48 3.03
C LEU A 66 -14.10 -5.29 1.63
N TYR A 67 -12.78 -5.37 1.51
CA TYR A 67 -12.06 -5.17 0.24
C TYR A 67 -11.13 -6.35 -0.06
N GLU A 68 -10.85 -6.56 -1.35
CA GLU A 68 -9.77 -7.42 -1.83
C GLU A 68 -8.87 -6.67 -2.83
N LEU A 69 -7.65 -7.17 -3.05
CA LEU A 69 -6.79 -6.65 -4.10
C LEU A 69 -7.29 -7.06 -5.48
N THR A 70 -7.41 -6.09 -6.38
CA THR A 70 -7.59 -6.38 -7.80
C THR A 70 -6.29 -6.92 -8.42
N PRO A 71 -6.32 -7.46 -9.65
CA PRO A 71 -5.09 -7.74 -10.39
C PRO A 71 -4.17 -6.52 -10.57
N ARG A 72 -4.71 -5.30 -10.48
CA ARG A 72 -3.91 -4.07 -10.47
C ARG A 72 -3.31 -3.81 -9.10
N GLY A 73 -4.08 -3.97 -8.01
CA GLY A 73 -3.60 -3.88 -6.64
C GLY A 73 -2.44 -4.85 -6.36
N ARG A 74 -2.56 -6.11 -6.80
CA ARG A 74 -1.47 -7.10 -6.67
C ARG A 74 -0.19 -6.70 -7.39
N ARG A 75 -0.31 -6.15 -8.60
CA ARG A 75 0.87 -5.66 -9.36
C ARG A 75 1.50 -4.45 -8.71
N LEU A 76 0.68 -3.58 -8.12
CA LEU A 76 1.15 -2.43 -7.37
C LEU A 76 1.94 -2.88 -6.12
N LEU A 77 1.38 -3.78 -5.31
CA LEU A 77 2.06 -4.34 -4.15
C LEU A 77 3.41 -4.95 -4.53
N ALA A 78 3.44 -5.81 -5.54
CA ALA A 78 4.70 -6.43 -6.00
C ALA A 78 5.76 -5.42 -6.46
N ALA A 79 5.33 -4.30 -7.06
CA ALA A 79 6.27 -3.23 -7.45
C ALA A 79 6.82 -2.49 -6.22
N LEU A 80 6.03 -2.30 -5.17
CA LEU A 80 6.45 -1.67 -3.93
C LEU A 80 7.44 -2.55 -3.16
N GLU A 81 7.18 -3.85 -3.07
CA GLU A 81 8.08 -4.84 -2.45
C GLU A 81 9.44 -4.87 -3.15
N GLN A 82 9.47 -4.85 -4.49
CA GLN A 82 10.72 -4.80 -5.26
C GLN A 82 11.53 -3.53 -4.98
N VAL A 83 10.85 -2.39 -4.83
CA VAL A 83 11.52 -1.12 -4.50
C VAL A 83 12.05 -1.13 -3.07
N SER A 84 11.29 -1.64 -2.10
CA SER A 84 11.75 -1.80 -0.71
C SER A 84 13.03 -2.64 -0.67
N ALA A 85 13.02 -3.80 -1.34
CA ALA A 85 14.18 -4.68 -1.40
C ALA A 85 15.40 -4.03 -2.09
N ALA A 86 15.18 -3.21 -3.11
CA ALA A 86 16.26 -2.48 -3.78
C ALA A 86 16.89 -1.42 -2.88
N ILE A 87 16.07 -0.66 -2.14
CA ILE A 87 16.54 0.34 -1.17
C ILE A 87 17.36 -0.33 -0.06
N GLU A 88 16.86 -1.42 0.51
CA GLU A 88 17.57 -2.18 1.55
C GLU A 88 18.92 -2.73 1.03
N ALA A 89 18.99 -3.15 -0.23
CA ALA A 89 20.23 -3.60 -0.85
C ALA A 89 21.25 -2.46 -1.06
N GLU A 90 20.79 -1.25 -1.37
CA GLU A 90 21.66 -0.08 -1.51
C GLU A 90 22.19 0.40 -0.15
N GLU A 91 21.35 0.41 0.90
CA GLU A 91 21.76 0.78 2.27
C GLU A 91 22.69 -0.27 2.92
N GLY A 92 22.56 -1.54 2.53
CA GLY A 92 23.44 -2.62 2.97
C GLY A 92 24.87 -2.55 2.40
N VAL A 93 25.09 -1.81 1.30
CA VAL A 93 26.42 -1.67 0.66
C VAL A 93 27.27 -0.59 1.33
N ASP A 94 26.67 0.40 2.01
CA ASP A 94 27.40 1.52 2.63
C ASP A 94 27.95 1.21 4.04
N ASN A 95 27.53 0.11 4.67
CA ASN A 95 28.03 -0.32 5.99
C ASN A 95 29.26 -1.24 5.94
N GLY A 96 29.87 -1.43 4.76
CA GLY A 96 30.98 -2.37 4.53
C GLY A 96 32.39 -1.78 4.45
N ALA A 97 32.56 -0.46 4.56
CA ALA A 97 33.88 0.18 4.53
C ALA A 97 34.33 0.58 5.94
N GLN A 98 34.82 -0.39 6.71
CA GLN A 98 35.71 -0.16 7.86
C GLN A 98 37.15 -0.48 7.46
#